data_AF-A0A814A6G4-F1
#
_entry.id   AF-A0A814A6G4-F1
#
_cell.length_a   1.000
_cell.length_b   1.000
_cell.length_c   1.000
_cell.angle_alpha   90.00
_cell.angle_beta   90.00
_cell.angle_gamma   90.00
#
_symmetry.space_group_name_H-M   'P 1'
#
loop_
_entity.id
_entity.type
_entity.pdbx_description
1 polymer ?
#
loop_
_entity_poly.entity_id
_entity_poly.type
_entity_poly.pdbx_seq_one_letter_code
_entity_poly.pdbx_strand_id
1 'polypeptide(L)' 'ILGKNTTKPGLVKRTKEETIKMIKDIYMAACERNVELGDGVVIHTLTKDQGITTDVHPLRKD' A
#
# COMPACT_ATOMS: atom_id res chain seq x y z
N ILE A 1 -9.47 -2.30 -35.92
CA ILE A 1 -8.73 -3.45 -35.35
C ILE A 1 -7.64 -2.88 -34.44
N LEU A 2 -7.28 -3.61 -33.36
CA LEU A 2 -6.54 -3.19 -32.15
C LEU A 2 -7.40 -2.44 -31.11
N GLY A 3 -7.61 -2.92 -29.89
CA GLY A 3 -7.16 -4.14 -29.23
C GLY A 3 -7.72 -4.10 -27.81
N LYS A 4 -8.67 -4.99 -27.48
CA LYS A 4 -9.18 -5.09 -26.12
C LYS A 4 -8.07 -5.72 -25.26
N ASN A 5 -7.28 -4.89 -24.59
CA ASN A 5 -6.28 -5.34 -23.62
C ASN A 5 -6.97 -5.76 -22.31
N THR A 6 -7.98 -6.62 -22.43
CA THR A 6 -8.66 -7.25 -21.29
C THR A 6 -7.97 -8.56 -20.98
N THR A 7 -6.67 -8.50 -20.69
CA THR A 7 -6.06 -9.54 -19.86
C THR A 7 -6.65 -9.31 -18.48
N LYS A 8 -7.49 -10.24 -18.00
CA LYS A 8 -7.82 -10.26 -16.57
C LYS A 8 -6.48 -10.28 -15.85
N PRO A 9 -6.12 -9.26 -15.05
CA PRO A 9 -4.83 -9.26 -14.38
C PRO A 9 -4.77 -10.54 -13.56
N GLY A 10 -3.80 -11.40 -13.87
CA GLY A 10 -3.58 -12.61 -13.09
C GLY A 10 -3.37 -12.21 -11.63
N LEU A 11 -3.78 -13.07 -10.70
CA LEU A 11 -3.46 -12.91 -9.29
C LEU A 11 -1.94 -13.00 -9.14
N VAL A 12 -1.26 -11.86 -9.18
CA VAL A 12 0.16 -11.76 -8.88
C VAL A 12 0.30 -11.90 -7.38
N LYS A 13 0.85 -13.03 -6.94
CA LYS A 13 1.23 -13.20 -5.53
C LYS A 13 2.36 -12.21 -5.23
N ARG A 14 2.23 -11.51 -4.11
CA ARG A 14 3.28 -10.65 -3.55
C ARG A 14 3.65 -11.14 -2.17
N THR A 15 4.88 -10.86 -1.77
CA THR A 15 5.28 -11.07 -0.38
C THR A 15 4.59 -10.03 0.52
N LYS A 16 4.60 -10.31 1.81
CA LYS A 16 4.13 -9.37 2.83
C LYS A 16 4.90 -8.05 2.73
N GLU A 17 6.21 -8.13 2.57
CA GLU A 17 7.13 -7.00 2.56
C GLU A 17 6.94 -6.12 1.32
N GLU A 18 6.77 -6.75 0.14
CA GLU A 18 6.46 -6.03 -1.11
C GLU A 18 5.14 -5.27 -1.02
N THR A 19 4.15 -5.89 -0.39
CA THR A 19 2.82 -5.31 -0.22
C THR A 19 2.86 -4.12 0.75
N ILE A 20 3.53 -4.27 1.89
CA ILE A 20 3.71 -3.18 2.86
C ILE A 20 4.46 -2.02 2.21
N LYS A 21 5.54 -2.29 1.47
CA LYS A 21 6.30 -1.26 0.74
C LYS A 21 5.41 -0.51 -0.25
N MET A 22 4.65 -1.23 -1.06
CA MET A 22 3.71 -0.64 -2.02
C MET A 22 2.68 0.27 -1.34
N ILE A 23 2.12 -0.16 -0.22
CA ILE A 23 1.16 0.65 0.54
C ILE A 23 1.82 1.95 1.01
N LYS A 24 3.02 1.89 1.59
CA LYS A 24 3.77 3.09 2.02
C LYS A 24 4.01 4.04 0.86
N ASP A 25 4.47 3.54 -0.28
CA ASP A 25 4.76 4.34 -1.48
C ASP A 25 3.50 5.07 -1.99
N ILE A 26 2.36 4.38 -2.02
CA ILE A 26 1.09 4.96 -2.47
C ILE A 26 0.65 6.10 -1.53
N TYR A 27 0.71 5.89 -0.22
CA TYR A 27 0.27 6.90 0.74
C TYR A 27 1.24 8.09 0.83
N MET A 28 2.54 7.86 0.67
CA MET A 28 3.51 8.96 0.53
C MET A 28 3.17 9.84 -0.68
N ALA A 29 2.92 9.23 -1.85
CA ALA A 29 2.55 9.98 -3.05
C ALA A 29 1.18 10.66 -2.93
N ALA A 30 0.22 10.04 -2.24
CA ALA A 30 -1.10 10.62 -2.03
C ALA A 30 -1.07 11.84 -1.10
N CYS A 31 -0.23 11.80 -0.06
CA CYS A 31 -0.02 12.90 0.89
C CYS A 31 0.54 14.17 0.22
N GLU A 32 1.26 14.05 -0.90
CA GLU A 32 1.74 15.22 -1.65
C GLU A 32 0.62 16.04 -2.33
N ARG A 33 -0.55 15.43 -2.55
CA ARG A 33 -1.63 16.02 -3.36
C ARG A 33 -2.94 16.19 -2.62
N ASN A 34 -3.12 15.49 -1.51
CA ASN A 34 -4.34 15.53 -0.71
C ASN A 34 -4.04 16.12 0.66
N VAL A 35 -4.61 17.30 0.93
CA VAL A 35 -4.43 18.06 2.17
C VAL A 35 -5.05 17.41 3.40
N GLU A 36 -5.97 16.45 3.22
CA GLU A 36 -6.57 15.70 4.33
C GLU A 36 -5.73 14.48 4.74
N LEU A 37 -4.72 14.12 3.93
CA LEU A 37 -3.79 13.02 4.21
C LEU A 37 -2.49 13.58 4.80
N GLY A 38 -2.14 13.17 6.00
CA GLY A 38 -0.95 13.64 6.71
C GLY A 38 -0.59 12.78 7.92
N ASP A 39 0.31 13.30 8.77
CA ASP A 39 0.83 12.68 10.00
C ASP A 39 1.56 11.34 9.83
N GLY A 40 0.86 10.31 9.37
CA GLY A 40 1.35 8.94 9.26
C GLY A 40 0.31 7.94 8.81
N VAL A 41 0.79 6.76 8.42
CA VAL A 41 -0.04 5.58 8.13
C VAL A 41 0.24 4.51 9.17
N VAL A 42 -0.82 3.94 9.72
CA VAL A 42 -0.77 2.74 10.56
C VAL A 42 -1.18 1.54 9.73
N ILE A 43 -0.29 0.56 9.61
CA ILE A 43 -0.49 -0.66 8.82
C ILE A 43 -0.61 -1.84 9.78
N HIS A 44 -1.80 -2.43 9.84
CA HIS A 44 -2.01 -3.70 10.53
C HIS A 44 -1.83 -4.86 9.56
N THR A 45 -0.91 -5.77 9.86
CA THR A 45 -0.69 -6.98 9.07
C THR A 45 -1.14 -8.20 9.86
N LEU A 46 -2.08 -8.95 9.30
CA LEU A 46 -2.64 -10.15 9.92
C LEU A 46 -2.06 -11.38 9.22
N THR A 47 -1.32 -12.21 9.95
CA THR A 47 -0.82 -13.48 9.43
C THR A 47 -1.20 -14.62 10.37
N LYS A 48 -1.33 -15.83 9.82
CA LYS A 48 -1.72 -17.01 10.60
C LYS A 48 -0.71 -17.35 11.70
N ASP A 49 0.57 -17.08 11.44
CA ASP A 49 1.72 -17.44 12.27
C ASP A 49 2.07 -16.36 13.31
N GLN A 50 2.05 -15.08 12.93
CA GLN A 50 2.47 -13.96 13.79
C GLN A 50 1.29 -13.19 14.40
N GLY A 51 0.06 -13.57 14.08
CA GLY A 51 -1.13 -12.85 14.55
C GLY A 51 -1.23 -11.46 13.91
N ILE A 52 -1.55 -10.44 14.71
CA ILE A 52 -1.66 -9.06 14.24
C ILE A 52 -0.37 -8.32 14.58
N THR A 53 0.33 -7.81 13.56
CA THR A 53 1.43 -6.87 13.74
C THR A 53 1.01 -5.47 13.32
N THR A 54 1.59 -4.45 13.95
CA THR A 54 1.31 -3.05 13.65
C THR A 54 2.60 -2.34 13.28
N ASP A 55 2.58 -1.64 12.15
CA ASP A 55 3.69 -0.84 11.64
C ASP A 55 3.21 0.60 11.47
N VAL A 56 3.96 1.57 11.99
CA VAL A 56 3.61 2.99 11.93
C VAL A 56 4.64 3.69 11.06
N HIS A 57 4.19 4.27 9.96
CA HIS A 57 5.04 4.99 9.03
C HIS A 57 4.68 6.48 9.02
N PRO A 58 5.60 7.38 9.40
CA PRO A 58 5.33 8.81 9.34
C PRO A 58 5.16 9.26 7.88
N LEU A 59 4.21 10.14 7.63
CA LEU A 59 4.07 10.84 6.36
C LEU A 59 4.70 12.23 6.48
N ARG A 60 4.86 12.92 5.35
CA ARG A 60 5.34 14.30 5.36
C ARG A 60 4.43 15.13 6.27
N LYS A 61 5.05 15.88 7.17
CA LYS A 61 4.39 16.95 7.93
C LYS A 61 4.61 18.23 7.15
N ASP A 62 3.52 18.84 6.74
CA ASP A 62 3.43 20.16 6.13
C ASP A 62 3.90 21.26 7.08
#